data_AF-A0A3C0VLZ7-F1
#
_entry.id   AF-A0A3C0VLZ7-F1
#
_cell.length_a   1.000
_cell.length_b   1.000
_cell.length_c   1.000
_cell.angle_alpha   90.00
_cell.angle_beta   90.00
_cell.angle_gamma   90.00
#
_symmetry.space_group_name_H-M   'P 1'
#
loop_
_entity.id
_entity.type
_entity.pdbx_description
1 polymer ?
#
loop_
_entity_poly.entity_id
_entity_poly.type
_entity_poly.pdbx_seq_one_letter_code
_entity_poly.pdbx_strand_id
1 'polypeptide(L)'
;MMSRDNKAEEPVKNSEPNSEPTPFTLTSLHGNKSPSMWLITSPHSGHYYPRDFILKSKLNSQQLRLSEDMHIDTLLTDAPQAGASLLTATYPRAYVDLNREPYELDASMFSDPLPDHVNKDSTRVLNGLGTIAKIVTERLEIYDRPLLFSEAEQRIEEIYFPFHACLKQQFESARDFWGTAYLLDVHSMPSNAVKKYKGGKSGSVDFVLGNRHGRSCNADIYDVVYNFLTDAGYYVEKNKPYAGGYITEHYGKPSEGFHTLQLEVNRKLYMNETSYDLLDKSEEIKNLFSDLVSMLINKTHEKRPKAAE
;
A
#
# COMPACT_ATOMS: atom_id res chain seq x y z
N MET A 1 5.18 16.30 44.46
CA MET A 1 4.40 17.34 43.75
C MET A 1 4.51 17.02 42.27
N MET A 2 3.38 16.60 41.70
CA MET A 2 3.23 16.05 40.35
C MET A 2 3.23 17.15 39.26
N SER A 3 3.29 16.65 38.02
CA SER A 3 3.06 17.31 36.73
C SER A 3 4.22 18.12 36.15
N ARG A 4 5.02 17.45 35.31
CA ARG A 4 5.48 18.09 34.07
C ARG A 4 4.51 17.66 32.98
N ASP A 5 3.78 18.63 32.49
CA ASP A 5 2.87 18.50 31.36
C ASP A 5 3.66 18.09 30.12
N ASN A 6 3.63 16.79 29.79
CA ASN A 6 3.91 16.32 28.44
C ASN A 6 2.67 16.63 27.59
N LYS A 7 2.54 17.88 27.15
CA LYS A 7 1.65 18.19 26.02
C LYS A 7 2.23 17.49 24.80
N ALA A 8 1.57 16.41 24.37
CA ALA A 8 1.80 15.83 23.07
C ALA A 8 1.61 16.93 22.02
N GLU A 9 2.66 17.28 21.28
CA GLU A 9 2.50 18.09 20.09
C GLU A 9 1.67 17.28 19.08
N GLU A 10 0.54 17.84 18.68
CA GLU A 10 -0.32 17.26 17.66
C GLU A 10 0.49 17.05 16.37
N PRO A 11 0.28 15.94 15.64
CA PRO A 11 0.89 15.79 14.34
C PRO A 11 0.50 17.00 13.48
N VAL A 12 1.49 17.77 13.04
CA VAL A 12 1.31 18.90 12.14
C VAL A 12 0.88 18.36 10.77
N LYS A 13 -0.43 18.10 10.60
CA LYS A 13 -1.17 18.10 9.33
C LYS A 13 -2.67 17.75 9.42
N ASN A 14 -3.35 18.02 10.55
CA ASN A 14 -4.80 18.17 10.52
C ASN A 14 -5.15 19.66 10.59
N SER A 15 -4.97 20.40 9.50
CA SER A 15 -5.68 21.68 9.36
C SER A 15 -7.17 21.34 9.34
N GLU A 16 -7.92 21.70 10.39
CA GLU A 16 -9.34 21.34 10.58
C GLU A 16 -10.14 21.50 9.28
N PRO A 17 -10.56 20.41 8.62
CA PRO A 17 -11.64 20.47 7.67
C PRO A 17 -12.96 20.27 8.45
N ASN A 18 -13.98 21.04 8.13
CA ASN A 18 -15.35 20.87 8.65
C ASN A 18 -16.02 19.53 8.24
N SER A 19 -15.28 18.58 7.66
CA SER A 19 -15.71 17.23 7.25
C SER A 19 -14.52 16.26 7.22
N GLU A 20 -14.73 14.99 7.56
CA GLU A 20 -13.72 13.95 7.36
C GLU A 20 -13.31 13.86 5.88
N PRO A 21 -12.03 13.57 5.57
CA PRO A 21 -11.56 13.47 4.20
C PRO A 21 -12.09 12.22 3.51
N THR A 22 -12.04 12.19 2.17
CA THR A 22 -12.36 10.97 1.43
C THR A 22 -11.40 9.84 1.80
N PRO A 23 -11.84 8.57 1.78
CA PRO A 23 -11.02 7.43 2.22
C PRO A 23 -9.76 7.21 1.36
N PHE A 24 -9.76 7.74 0.14
CA PHE A 24 -8.68 7.64 -0.82
C PHE A 24 -8.66 8.82 -1.78
N THR A 25 -7.59 8.91 -2.58
CA THR A 25 -7.49 9.79 -3.75
C THR A 25 -7.23 8.94 -5.01
N LEU A 26 -7.96 9.23 -6.09
CA LEU A 26 -7.71 8.67 -7.42
C LEU A 26 -7.28 9.80 -8.37
N THR A 27 -6.08 9.68 -8.93
CA THR A 27 -5.52 10.66 -9.88
C THR A 27 -5.24 9.99 -11.22
N SER A 28 -5.69 10.59 -12.32
CA SER A 28 -5.44 10.11 -13.67
C SER A 28 -5.35 11.29 -14.64
N LEU A 29 -4.46 11.22 -15.64
CA LEU A 29 -4.31 12.26 -16.65
C LEU A 29 -5.47 12.31 -17.66
N HIS A 30 -6.06 11.15 -18.00
CA HIS A 30 -6.86 11.04 -19.21
C HIS A 30 -8.32 11.51 -19.08
N GLY A 31 -8.80 11.86 -17.87
CA GLY A 31 -10.22 12.08 -17.63
C GLY A 31 -11.08 10.91 -18.17
N ASN A 32 -12.38 11.12 -18.35
CA ASN A 32 -13.32 10.04 -18.72
C ASN A 32 -13.21 9.51 -20.17
N LYS A 33 -12.15 9.80 -20.94
CA LYS A 33 -12.10 9.39 -22.36
C LYS A 33 -11.68 7.93 -22.56
N SER A 34 -10.74 7.41 -21.78
CA SER A 34 -10.32 6.00 -21.80
C SER A 34 -9.66 5.63 -20.47
N PRO A 35 -9.92 4.44 -19.90
CA PRO A 35 -9.27 4.01 -18.66
C PRO A 35 -7.78 3.76 -18.89
N SER A 36 -6.92 4.09 -17.91
CA SER A 36 -5.50 3.73 -17.97
C SER A 36 -5.35 2.21 -17.91
N MET A 37 -4.47 1.63 -18.74
CA MET A 37 -4.17 0.19 -18.70
C MET A 37 -3.44 -0.22 -17.40
N TRP A 38 -2.67 0.71 -16.84
CA TRP A 38 -1.95 0.56 -15.58
C TRP A 38 -2.62 1.33 -14.46
N LEU A 39 -2.90 0.64 -13.36
CA LEU A 39 -3.25 1.20 -12.07
C LEU A 39 -2.06 1.02 -11.13
N ILE A 40 -1.70 2.07 -10.41
CA ILE A 40 -0.70 2.04 -9.33
C ILE A 40 -1.44 2.27 -8.02
N THR A 41 -1.19 1.43 -7.01
CA THR A 41 -1.77 1.60 -5.68
C THR A 41 -0.71 1.90 -4.63
N SER A 42 -1.07 2.75 -3.67
CA SER A 42 -0.35 2.94 -2.42
C SER A 42 -1.34 2.83 -1.26
N PRO A 43 -1.67 1.60 -0.82
CA PRO A 43 -2.68 1.37 0.20
C PRO A 43 -2.20 1.74 1.61
N HIS A 44 -0.89 1.94 1.82
CA HIS A 44 -0.28 2.10 3.15
C HIS A 44 0.41 3.45 3.39
N SER A 45 0.32 4.40 2.44
CA SER A 45 0.88 5.76 2.59
C SER A 45 -0.07 6.77 3.25
N GLY A 46 -1.28 6.34 3.62
CA GLY A 46 -2.24 7.18 4.30
C GLY A 46 -1.72 7.65 5.66
N HIS A 47 -1.93 8.92 5.96
CA HIS A 47 -1.39 9.59 7.15
C HIS A 47 -2.40 10.54 7.80
N TYR A 48 -3.69 10.46 7.43
CA TYR A 48 -4.77 11.11 8.16
C TYR A 48 -5.19 10.24 9.35
N TYR A 49 -4.85 10.68 10.56
CA TYR A 49 -5.25 10.01 11.79
C TYR A 49 -6.49 10.71 12.38
N PRO A 50 -7.64 10.02 12.48
CA PRO A 50 -8.80 10.57 13.17
C PRO A 50 -8.44 10.95 14.60
N ARG A 51 -8.90 12.13 15.06
CA ARG A 51 -8.56 12.64 16.40
C ARG A 51 -8.94 11.65 17.50
N ASP A 52 -10.12 11.05 17.39
CA ASP A 52 -10.62 10.06 18.34
C ASP A 52 -9.73 8.80 18.40
N PHE A 53 -9.18 8.38 17.24
CA PHE A 53 -8.25 7.26 17.18
C PHE A 53 -6.94 7.55 17.92
N ILE A 54 -6.38 8.75 17.75
CA ILE A 54 -5.17 9.18 18.48
C ILE A 54 -5.44 9.21 19.99
N LEU A 55 -6.57 9.81 20.41
CA LEU A 55 -6.91 9.96 21.83
C LEU A 55 -7.15 8.62 22.53
N LYS A 56 -7.65 7.61 21.80
CA LYS A 56 -7.92 6.26 22.30
C LYS A 56 -6.73 5.31 22.16
N SER A 57 -5.62 5.76 21.59
CA SER A 57 -4.42 4.94 21.36
C SER A 57 -3.49 4.96 22.58
N LYS A 58 -2.90 3.82 22.91
CA LYS A 58 -1.77 3.69 23.86
C LYS A 58 -0.48 4.29 23.32
N LEU A 59 -0.39 4.38 22.00
CA LEU A 59 0.78 4.81 21.28
C LEU A 59 0.72 6.30 21.03
N ASN A 60 1.87 6.96 21.15
CA ASN A 60 1.99 8.35 20.73
C ASN A 60 1.92 8.47 19.19
N SER A 61 1.79 9.71 18.71
CA SER A 61 1.67 10.00 17.28
C SER A 61 2.81 9.39 16.46
N GLN A 62 4.08 9.54 16.88
CA GLN A 62 5.21 8.98 16.15
C GLN A 62 5.21 7.44 16.11
N GLN A 63 4.76 6.79 17.17
CA GLN A 63 4.67 5.33 17.26
C GLN A 63 3.59 4.77 16.33
N LEU A 64 2.42 5.42 16.25
CA LEU A 64 1.34 5.02 15.34
C LEU A 64 1.80 4.95 13.88
N ARG A 65 2.71 5.87 13.52
CA ARG A 65 3.25 5.98 12.16
C ARG A 65 4.26 4.88 11.80
N LEU A 66 4.74 4.08 12.75
CA LEU A 66 5.78 3.07 12.48
C LEU A 66 5.40 2.04 11.39
N SER A 67 4.09 1.79 11.24
CA SER A 67 3.55 0.88 10.23
C SER A 67 3.39 1.52 8.84
N GLU A 68 3.35 2.85 8.74
CA GLU A 68 3.13 3.55 7.47
C GLU A 68 4.19 3.22 6.44
N ASP A 69 3.77 3.11 5.18
CA ASP A 69 4.66 3.15 4.03
C ASP A 69 4.86 4.62 3.66
N MET A 70 5.56 5.34 4.55
CA MET A 70 5.68 6.80 4.50
C MET A 70 6.19 7.28 3.15
N HIS A 71 5.60 8.36 2.65
CA HIS A 71 5.98 9.08 1.43
C HIS A 71 5.86 8.31 0.11
N ILE A 72 5.35 7.07 0.10
CA ILE A 72 5.14 6.34 -1.16
C ILE A 72 4.18 7.09 -2.09
N ASP A 73 3.13 7.71 -1.55
CA ASP A 73 2.24 8.63 -2.28
C ASP A 73 3.01 9.77 -2.96
N THR A 74 3.97 10.37 -2.24
CA THR A 74 4.80 11.46 -2.75
C THR A 74 5.73 10.98 -3.87
N LEU A 75 6.36 9.81 -3.71
CA LEU A 75 7.25 9.22 -4.72
C LEU A 75 6.51 8.78 -5.98
N LEU A 76 5.19 8.54 -5.90
CA LEU A 76 4.35 8.13 -7.02
C LEU A 76 3.61 9.28 -7.69
N THR A 77 3.77 10.52 -7.22
CA THR A 77 2.98 11.68 -7.69
C THR A 77 3.08 11.93 -9.21
N ASP A 78 4.16 11.47 -9.86
CA ASP A 78 4.38 11.65 -11.31
C ASP A 78 3.86 10.45 -12.15
N ALA A 79 3.40 9.37 -11.52
CA ALA A 79 2.85 8.20 -12.21
C ALA A 79 1.65 8.53 -13.13
N PRO A 80 0.72 9.43 -12.74
CA PRO A 80 -0.34 9.88 -13.64
C PRO A 80 0.20 10.51 -14.92
N GLN A 81 1.25 11.33 -14.82
CA GLN A 81 1.88 12.05 -15.92
C GLN A 81 2.53 11.09 -16.92
N ALA A 82 2.97 9.93 -16.43
CA ALA A 82 3.49 8.83 -17.23
C ALA A 82 2.38 7.95 -17.88
N GLY A 83 1.09 8.20 -17.59
CA GLY A 83 -0.06 7.54 -18.24
C GLY A 83 -0.80 6.50 -17.39
N ALA A 84 -0.35 6.23 -16.16
CA ALA A 84 -1.08 5.36 -15.24
C ALA A 84 -2.20 6.11 -14.50
N SER A 85 -3.08 5.37 -13.84
CA SER A 85 -3.92 5.93 -12.76
C SER A 85 -3.27 5.61 -11.42
N LEU A 86 -3.37 6.52 -10.45
CA LEU A 86 -2.80 6.38 -9.12
C LEU A 86 -3.91 6.42 -8.07
N LEU A 87 -3.99 5.36 -7.25
CA LEU A 87 -4.94 5.23 -6.15
C LEU A 87 -4.19 5.17 -4.81
N THR A 88 -4.32 6.19 -3.98
CA THR A 88 -3.63 6.29 -2.68
C THR A 88 -4.62 6.30 -1.52
N ALA A 89 -4.26 5.62 -0.43
CA ALA A 89 -5.03 5.65 0.80
C ALA A 89 -4.89 7.00 1.52
N THR A 90 -5.97 7.47 2.14
CA THR A 90 -5.94 8.66 3.02
C THR A 90 -5.67 8.25 4.46
N TYR A 91 -6.32 7.18 4.93
CA TYR A 91 -6.22 6.69 6.29
C TYR A 91 -5.03 5.73 6.45
N PRO A 92 -4.36 5.71 7.61
CA PRO A 92 -3.21 4.86 7.86
C PRO A 92 -3.64 3.41 8.04
N ARG A 93 -2.76 2.48 7.65
CA ARG A 93 -2.98 1.04 7.85
C ARG A 93 -3.14 0.63 9.31
N ALA A 94 -2.61 1.43 10.25
CA ALA A 94 -2.82 1.26 11.68
C ALA A 94 -4.29 1.44 12.09
N TYR A 95 -5.06 2.20 11.32
CA TYR A 95 -6.48 2.41 11.52
C TYR A 95 -7.33 1.34 10.81
N VAL A 96 -7.03 1.10 9.53
CA VAL A 96 -7.61 0.05 8.69
C VAL A 96 -6.63 -0.34 7.57
N ASP A 97 -6.23 -1.61 7.52
CA ASP A 97 -5.27 -2.13 6.54
C ASP A 97 -6.00 -2.58 5.26
N LEU A 98 -5.83 -1.78 4.20
CA LEU A 98 -6.42 -2.01 2.88
C LEU A 98 -5.73 -3.14 2.08
N ASN A 99 -4.64 -3.72 2.58
CA ASN A 99 -3.96 -4.86 1.97
C ASN A 99 -4.16 -6.14 2.80
N ARG A 100 -5.38 -6.30 3.35
CA ARG A 100 -5.90 -7.47 4.07
C ARG A 100 -7.25 -7.90 3.54
N GLU A 101 -7.65 -9.13 3.81
CA GLU A 101 -9.00 -9.60 3.49
C GLU A 101 -10.03 -8.79 4.30
N PRO A 102 -11.24 -8.48 3.76
CA PRO A 102 -12.27 -7.83 4.56
C PRO A 102 -12.67 -8.72 5.74
N TYR A 103 -12.90 -8.12 6.90
CA TYR A 103 -13.28 -8.84 8.12
C TYR A 103 -12.29 -9.96 8.51
N GLU A 104 -11.00 -9.80 8.20
CA GLU A 104 -9.93 -10.63 8.75
C GLU A 104 -9.52 -10.06 10.12
N LEU A 105 -10.24 -10.47 11.19
CA LEU A 105 -10.19 -9.81 12.50
C LEU A 105 -9.72 -10.75 13.62
N ASP A 106 -8.86 -10.23 14.52
CA ASP A 106 -8.46 -10.91 15.75
C ASP A 106 -9.57 -10.81 16.79
N ALA A 107 -10.24 -11.94 17.05
CA ALA A 107 -11.33 -12.04 18.01
C ALA A 107 -10.97 -11.55 19.42
N SER A 108 -9.70 -11.63 19.82
CA SER A 108 -9.26 -11.14 21.13
C SER A 108 -9.26 -9.61 21.26
N MET A 109 -9.44 -8.88 20.15
CA MET A 109 -9.53 -7.41 20.14
C MET A 109 -10.93 -6.90 20.51
N PHE A 110 -11.96 -7.76 20.54
CA PHE A 110 -13.35 -7.33 20.62
C PHE A 110 -13.99 -7.72 21.95
N SER A 111 -14.87 -6.86 22.46
CA SER A 111 -15.65 -7.12 23.68
C SER A 111 -16.96 -7.87 23.41
N ASP A 112 -17.46 -7.77 22.18
CA ASP A 112 -18.67 -8.38 21.67
C ASP A 112 -18.37 -9.58 20.76
N PRO A 113 -19.30 -10.55 20.66
CA PRO A 113 -19.15 -11.67 19.74
C PRO A 113 -19.04 -11.19 18.29
N LEU A 114 -18.08 -11.76 17.55
CA LEU A 114 -17.92 -11.49 16.13
C LEU A 114 -18.94 -12.30 15.30
N PRO A 115 -19.52 -11.71 14.23
CA PRO A 115 -20.38 -12.43 13.30
C PRO A 115 -19.71 -13.63 12.62
N ASP A 116 -20.51 -14.59 12.16
CA ASP A 116 -20.01 -15.82 11.53
C ASP A 116 -19.20 -15.59 10.24
N HIS A 117 -19.41 -14.47 9.56
CA HIS A 117 -18.69 -14.14 8.32
C HIS A 117 -17.27 -13.62 8.56
N VAL A 118 -16.90 -13.34 9.82
CA VAL A 118 -15.58 -12.81 10.16
C VAL A 118 -14.53 -13.92 10.11
N ASN A 119 -13.47 -13.72 9.32
CA ASN A 119 -12.34 -14.64 9.26
C ASN A 119 -11.40 -14.41 10.46
N LYS A 120 -11.49 -15.29 11.45
CA LYS A 120 -10.71 -15.24 12.69
C LYS A 120 -9.51 -16.19 12.75
N ASP A 121 -9.44 -17.15 11.81
CA ASP A 121 -8.51 -18.29 11.90
C ASP A 121 -7.27 -18.12 11.00
N SER A 122 -7.14 -16.99 10.32
CA SER A 122 -6.01 -16.69 9.44
C SER A 122 -4.68 -16.64 10.22
N THR A 123 -3.59 -17.14 9.61
CA THR A 123 -2.24 -17.06 10.20
C THR A 123 -1.81 -15.61 10.46
N ARG A 124 -2.33 -14.64 9.70
CA ARG A 124 -2.00 -13.21 9.90
C ARG A 124 -2.77 -12.61 11.06
N VAL A 125 -4.04 -13.00 11.23
CA VAL A 125 -4.85 -12.68 12.41
C VAL A 125 -4.17 -13.15 13.68
N LEU A 126 -3.67 -14.38 13.70
CA LEU A 126 -2.94 -14.95 14.85
C LEU A 126 -1.67 -14.16 15.21
N ASN A 127 -1.14 -13.34 14.29
CA ASN A 127 0.01 -12.46 14.53
C ASN A 127 -0.39 -10.99 14.81
N GLY A 128 -1.68 -10.68 14.98
CA GLY A 128 -2.19 -9.33 15.28
C GLY A 128 -2.22 -8.38 14.07
N LEU A 129 -2.15 -8.91 12.85
CA LEU A 129 -2.04 -8.14 11.60
C LEU A 129 -3.28 -8.31 10.71
N GLY A 130 -4.48 -8.28 11.30
CA GLY A 130 -5.75 -8.30 10.59
C GLY A 130 -6.12 -6.96 9.92
N THR A 131 -7.32 -6.87 9.34
CA THR A 131 -7.85 -5.65 8.68
C THR A 131 -7.88 -4.47 9.64
N ILE A 132 -8.24 -4.70 10.91
CA ILE A 132 -8.04 -3.74 11.98
C ILE A 132 -6.76 -4.13 12.70
N ALA A 133 -5.74 -3.29 12.59
CA ALA A 133 -4.44 -3.56 13.17
C ALA A 133 -4.53 -3.59 14.70
N LYS A 134 -4.04 -4.66 15.33
CA LYS A 134 -3.84 -4.72 16.79
C LYS A 134 -2.57 -4.01 17.20
N ILE A 135 -1.54 -4.14 16.36
CA ILE A 135 -0.18 -3.69 16.59
C ILE A 135 0.35 -2.94 15.35
N VAL A 136 1.25 -1.98 15.55
CA VAL A 136 1.94 -1.27 14.44
C VAL A 136 3.27 -1.89 14.04
N THR A 137 3.97 -2.48 15.01
CA THR A 137 5.22 -3.23 14.86
C THR A 137 5.29 -4.26 15.99
N GLU A 138 6.30 -5.14 15.98
CA GLU A 138 6.47 -6.16 17.00
C GLU A 138 6.36 -5.55 18.41
N ARG A 139 5.26 -5.91 19.11
CA ARG A 139 4.97 -5.62 20.53
C ARG A 139 4.36 -4.25 20.88
N LEU A 140 4.02 -3.41 19.91
CA LEU A 140 3.33 -2.13 20.20
C LEU A 140 1.84 -2.23 19.91
N GLU A 141 1.06 -2.56 20.94
CA GLU A 141 -0.40 -2.57 20.89
C GLU A 141 -0.99 -1.16 20.80
N ILE A 142 -1.95 -1.00 19.90
CA ILE A 142 -2.62 0.28 19.65
C ILE A 142 -3.64 0.60 20.74
N TYR A 143 -4.42 -0.38 21.20
CA TYR A 143 -5.58 -0.15 22.07
C TYR A 143 -5.34 -0.61 23.51
N ASP A 144 -5.86 0.13 24.49
CA ASP A 144 -5.90 -0.22 25.93
C ASP A 144 -7.22 -0.85 26.38
N ARG A 145 -8.19 -0.88 25.48
CA ARG A 145 -9.48 -1.52 25.66
C ARG A 145 -9.80 -2.42 24.47
N PRO A 146 -10.66 -3.42 24.65
CA PRO A 146 -11.32 -4.06 23.53
C PRO A 146 -12.16 -3.04 22.73
N LEU A 147 -12.25 -3.26 21.44
CA LEU A 147 -13.14 -2.56 20.53
C LEU A 147 -14.54 -3.18 20.57
N LEU A 148 -15.53 -2.44 20.10
CA LEU A 148 -16.79 -3.02 19.64
C LEU A 148 -16.65 -3.44 18.17
N PHE A 149 -17.34 -4.51 17.76
CA PHE A 149 -17.37 -4.93 16.35
C PHE A 149 -17.86 -3.81 15.45
N SER A 150 -18.86 -3.05 15.90
CA SER A 150 -19.39 -1.89 15.16
C SER A 150 -18.33 -0.83 14.86
N GLU A 151 -17.30 -0.68 15.70
CA GLU A 151 -16.19 0.25 15.42
C GLU A 151 -15.30 -0.25 14.26
N ALA A 152 -15.11 -1.57 14.16
CA ALA A 152 -14.37 -2.16 13.05
C ALA A 152 -15.21 -2.18 11.77
N GLU A 153 -16.48 -2.56 11.88
CA GLU A 153 -17.43 -2.61 10.78
C GLU A 153 -17.56 -1.23 10.12
N GLN A 154 -17.71 -0.15 10.90
CA GLN A 154 -17.78 1.20 10.36
C GLN A 154 -16.53 1.55 9.51
N ARG A 155 -15.32 1.26 10.00
CA ARG A 155 -14.09 1.52 9.23
C ARG A 155 -14.02 0.70 7.95
N ILE A 156 -14.47 -0.55 8.01
CA ILE A 156 -14.49 -1.44 6.86
C ILE A 156 -15.49 -0.92 5.81
N GLU A 157 -16.69 -0.54 6.23
CA GLU A 157 -17.75 -0.03 5.35
C GLU A 157 -17.45 1.35 4.77
N GLU A 158 -16.89 2.27 5.55
CA GLU A 158 -16.69 3.66 5.13
C GLU A 158 -15.34 3.92 4.46
N ILE A 159 -14.34 3.02 4.64
CA ILE A 159 -12.98 3.22 4.14
C ILE A 159 -12.52 2.06 3.28
N TYR A 160 -12.57 0.83 3.81
CA TYR A 160 -12.05 -0.34 3.12
C TYR A 160 -12.84 -0.62 1.83
N PHE A 161 -14.16 -0.80 1.93
CA PHE A 161 -14.96 -1.13 0.75
C PHE A 161 -14.97 -0.03 -0.32
N PRO A 162 -15.04 1.28 0.01
CA PRO A 162 -14.91 2.33 -0.99
C PRO A 162 -13.58 2.30 -1.75
N PHE A 163 -12.45 2.08 -1.05
CA PHE A 163 -11.14 1.93 -1.71
C PHE A 163 -11.13 0.73 -2.67
N HIS A 164 -11.59 -0.44 -2.21
CA HIS A 164 -11.61 -1.65 -3.02
C HIS A 164 -12.62 -1.62 -4.16
N ALA A 165 -13.74 -0.92 -3.99
CA ALA A 165 -14.72 -0.68 -5.06
C ALA A 165 -14.11 0.20 -6.15
N CYS A 166 -13.40 1.28 -5.78
CA CYS A 166 -12.68 2.12 -6.73
C CYS A 166 -11.60 1.33 -7.48
N LEU A 167 -10.74 0.60 -6.75
CA LEU A 167 -9.69 -0.24 -7.34
C LEU A 167 -10.29 -1.22 -8.35
N LYS A 168 -11.32 -1.98 -7.93
CA LYS A 168 -12.01 -2.95 -8.77
C LYS A 168 -12.57 -2.30 -10.03
N GLN A 169 -13.27 -1.17 -9.89
CA GLN A 169 -13.87 -0.46 -11.02
C GLN A 169 -12.81 -0.01 -12.04
N GLN A 170 -11.71 0.59 -11.58
CA GLN A 170 -10.63 1.03 -12.48
C GLN A 170 -10.01 -0.17 -13.21
N PHE A 171 -9.78 -1.27 -12.48
CA PHE A 171 -9.10 -2.44 -13.01
C PHE A 171 -9.97 -3.21 -14.02
N GLU A 172 -11.26 -3.40 -13.71
CA GLU A 172 -12.24 -3.99 -14.62
C GLU A 172 -12.45 -3.12 -15.86
N SER A 173 -12.58 -1.80 -15.70
CA SER A 173 -12.71 -0.87 -16.84
C SER A 173 -11.51 -0.93 -17.77
N ALA A 174 -10.30 -0.97 -17.21
CA ALA A 174 -9.07 -1.13 -17.99
C ALA A 174 -9.07 -2.47 -18.75
N ARG A 175 -9.41 -3.58 -18.09
CA ARG A 175 -9.42 -4.91 -18.71
C ARG A 175 -10.48 -4.98 -19.82
N ASP A 176 -11.66 -4.44 -19.60
CA ASP A 176 -12.74 -4.47 -20.60
C ASP A 176 -12.40 -3.61 -21.83
N PHE A 177 -11.68 -2.51 -21.65
CA PHE A 177 -11.26 -1.64 -22.76
C PHE A 177 -10.03 -2.18 -23.51
N TRP A 178 -9.03 -2.69 -22.78
CA TRP A 178 -7.73 -3.07 -23.34
C TRP A 178 -7.56 -4.58 -23.56
N GLY A 179 -8.49 -5.40 -23.08
CA GLY A 179 -8.38 -6.87 -23.02
C GLY A 179 -7.45 -7.39 -21.93
N THR A 180 -6.75 -6.49 -21.24
CA THR A 180 -5.84 -6.79 -20.13
C THR A 180 -5.72 -5.56 -19.23
N ALA A 181 -5.44 -5.77 -17.96
CA ALA A 181 -5.15 -4.69 -17.03
C ALA A 181 -3.98 -5.05 -16.12
N TYR A 182 -3.19 -4.04 -15.78
CA TYR A 182 -2.03 -4.20 -14.92
C TYR A 182 -2.16 -3.35 -13.66
N LEU A 183 -1.81 -3.94 -12.51
CA LEU A 183 -1.76 -3.30 -11.20
C LEU A 183 -0.35 -3.42 -10.63
N LEU A 184 0.25 -2.30 -10.26
CA LEU A 184 1.46 -2.26 -9.46
C LEU A 184 1.12 -1.76 -8.05
N ASP A 185 1.13 -2.68 -7.08
CA ASP A 185 0.86 -2.40 -5.68
C ASP A 185 2.17 -2.03 -4.97
N VAL A 186 2.36 -0.76 -4.67
CA VAL A 186 3.63 -0.20 -4.21
C VAL A 186 3.61 0.00 -2.70
N HIS A 187 4.68 -0.45 -2.08
CA HIS A 187 4.87 -0.50 -0.64
C HIS A 187 6.29 -0.09 -0.25
N SER A 188 6.52 0.12 1.04
CA SER A 188 7.87 0.25 1.57
C SER A 188 8.13 -0.62 2.78
N MET A 189 9.33 -1.17 2.81
CA MET A 189 9.77 -2.04 3.88
C MET A 189 10.80 -1.36 4.79
N PRO A 190 10.73 -1.60 6.11
CA PRO A 190 11.80 -1.24 7.02
C PRO A 190 13.14 -1.82 6.58
N SER A 191 14.18 -1.02 6.67
CA SER A 191 15.54 -1.35 6.27
C SER A 191 16.11 -2.56 6.99
N ASN A 192 15.60 -2.86 8.19
CA ASN A 192 15.98 -4.02 8.98
C ASN A 192 15.33 -5.33 8.51
N ALA A 193 14.19 -5.28 7.82
CA ALA A 193 13.43 -6.46 7.39
C ALA A 193 14.23 -7.36 6.42
N VAL A 194 15.18 -6.77 5.70
CA VAL A 194 15.99 -7.44 4.67
C VAL A 194 17.49 -7.46 4.98
N LYS A 195 17.90 -7.09 6.20
CA LYS A 195 19.33 -7.02 6.61
C LYS A 195 20.14 -8.30 6.38
N LYS A 196 19.47 -9.47 6.33
CA LYS A 196 20.13 -10.76 6.10
C LYS A 196 20.61 -10.97 4.66
N TYR A 197 20.10 -10.22 3.71
CA TYR A 197 20.50 -10.24 2.31
C TYR A 197 21.37 -9.01 2.04
N LYS A 198 22.61 -9.21 1.58
CA LYS A 198 23.58 -8.14 1.35
C LYS A 198 23.78 -7.89 -0.14
N GLY A 199 23.78 -6.63 -0.58
CA GLY A 199 23.97 -6.23 -1.97
C GLY A 199 23.46 -4.81 -2.24
N GLY A 200 23.51 -4.34 -3.49
CA GLY A 200 22.79 -3.14 -3.92
C GLY A 200 23.26 -1.79 -3.35
N LYS A 201 22.51 -0.73 -3.68
CA LYS A 201 22.83 0.66 -3.30
C LYS A 201 22.65 0.93 -1.81
N SER A 202 21.77 0.17 -1.15
CA SER A 202 21.53 0.27 0.30
C SER A 202 22.48 -0.60 1.15
N GLY A 203 23.30 -1.45 0.51
CA GLY A 203 24.04 -2.52 1.20
C GLY A 203 23.16 -3.71 1.63
N SER A 204 21.88 -3.73 1.22
CA SER A 204 20.91 -4.80 1.38
C SER A 204 20.00 -4.92 0.15
N VAL A 205 18.92 -5.71 0.22
CA VAL A 205 17.86 -5.67 -0.80
C VAL A 205 17.33 -4.25 -0.93
N ASP A 206 17.37 -3.71 -2.14
CA ASP A 206 16.85 -2.39 -2.48
C ASP A 206 15.35 -2.47 -2.78
N PHE A 207 14.94 -3.51 -3.52
CA PHE A 207 13.54 -3.78 -3.86
C PHE A 207 13.16 -5.24 -3.69
N VAL A 208 11.91 -5.53 -3.32
CA VAL A 208 11.33 -6.88 -3.43
C VAL A 208 10.21 -6.84 -4.45
N LEU A 209 10.30 -7.69 -5.47
CA LEU A 209 9.27 -7.83 -6.51
C LEU A 209 8.48 -9.13 -6.30
N GLY A 210 7.21 -8.99 -5.92
CA GLY A 210 6.27 -10.07 -5.67
C GLY A 210 5.26 -10.28 -6.79
N ASN A 211 5.01 -11.54 -7.15
CA ASN A 211 3.95 -11.94 -8.09
C ASN A 211 3.25 -13.24 -7.68
N ARG A 212 3.23 -13.52 -6.37
CA ARG A 212 2.69 -14.75 -5.77
C ARG A 212 3.26 -16.01 -6.41
N HIS A 213 4.55 -15.98 -6.76
CA HIS A 213 5.26 -17.05 -7.49
C HIS A 213 4.66 -17.37 -8.86
N GLY A 214 4.33 -16.33 -9.64
CA GLY A 214 3.75 -16.44 -10.98
C GLY A 214 2.24 -16.61 -11.01
N ARG A 215 1.57 -16.62 -9.86
CA ARG A 215 0.11 -16.77 -9.79
C ARG A 215 -0.65 -15.47 -10.06
N SER A 216 -0.05 -14.31 -9.78
CA SER A 216 -0.75 -13.02 -9.88
C SER A 216 -0.36 -12.20 -11.12
N CYS A 217 0.77 -12.50 -11.76
CA CYS A 217 1.24 -11.83 -12.97
C CYS A 217 2.08 -12.78 -13.83
N ASN A 218 2.06 -12.59 -15.15
CA ASN A 218 2.83 -13.42 -16.09
C ASN A 218 4.33 -13.09 -16.02
N ALA A 219 5.15 -14.00 -16.53
CA ALA A 219 6.60 -13.86 -16.52
C ALA A 219 7.07 -12.66 -17.36
N ASP A 220 6.47 -12.43 -18.53
CA ASP A 220 6.82 -11.34 -19.45
C ASP A 220 6.88 -9.96 -18.76
N ILE A 221 5.84 -9.60 -18.01
CA ILE A 221 5.76 -8.29 -17.37
C ILE A 221 6.57 -8.28 -16.07
N TYR A 222 6.59 -9.39 -15.34
CA TYR A 222 7.45 -9.54 -14.16
C TYR A 222 8.93 -9.30 -14.49
N ASP A 223 9.43 -9.94 -15.54
CA ASP A 223 10.83 -9.84 -15.95
C ASP A 223 11.17 -8.45 -16.48
N VAL A 224 10.22 -7.76 -17.11
CA VAL A 224 10.38 -6.36 -17.52
C VAL A 224 10.63 -5.44 -16.33
N VAL A 225 9.82 -5.55 -15.26
CA VAL A 225 10.01 -4.73 -14.04
C VAL A 225 11.30 -5.12 -13.33
N TYR A 226 11.58 -6.43 -13.21
CA TYR A 226 12.79 -6.93 -12.58
C TYR A 226 14.05 -6.40 -13.28
N ASN A 227 14.12 -6.55 -14.61
CA ASN A 227 15.28 -6.13 -15.39
C ASN A 227 15.47 -4.62 -15.35
N PHE A 228 14.38 -3.83 -15.45
CA PHE A 228 14.46 -2.38 -15.34
C PHE A 228 15.16 -1.93 -14.04
N LEU A 229 14.77 -2.51 -12.91
CA LEU A 229 15.35 -2.18 -11.62
C LEU A 229 16.81 -2.66 -11.49
N THR A 230 17.12 -3.86 -11.97
CA THR A 230 18.50 -4.38 -11.91
C THR A 230 19.45 -3.64 -12.85
N ASP A 231 18.98 -3.25 -14.03
CA ASP A 231 19.77 -2.48 -15.01
C ASP A 231 20.03 -1.05 -14.49
N ALA A 232 19.14 -0.50 -13.67
CA ALA A 232 19.36 0.74 -12.92
C ALA A 232 20.30 0.59 -11.70
N GLY A 233 20.87 -0.61 -11.52
CA GLY A 233 21.89 -0.92 -10.50
C GLY A 233 21.34 -1.26 -9.12
N TYR A 234 20.05 -1.56 -8.99
CA TYR A 234 19.45 -1.96 -7.71
C TYR A 234 19.51 -3.48 -7.49
N TYR A 235 19.63 -3.88 -6.22
CA TYR A 235 19.51 -5.28 -5.85
C TYR A 235 18.06 -5.65 -5.57
N VAL A 236 17.49 -6.50 -6.42
CA VAL A 236 16.08 -6.87 -6.38
C VAL A 236 15.92 -8.32 -5.95
N GLU A 237 15.19 -8.57 -4.86
CA GLU A 237 14.81 -9.92 -4.46
C GLU A 237 13.46 -10.33 -5.04
N LYS A 238 13.34 -11.61 -5.38
CA LYS A 238 12.12 -12.17 -5.98
C LYS A 238 11.26 -12.83 -4.92
N ASN A 239 10.06 -12.30 -4.71
CA ASN A 239 9.02 -12.87 -3.82
C ASN A 239 9.45 -13.09 -2.36
N LYS A 240 10.57 -12.53 -1.89
CA LYS A 240 11.10 -12.78 -0.54
C LYS A 240 11.58 -11.48 0.13
N PRO A 241 11.18 -11.23 1.39
CA PRO A 241 10.19 -11.99 2.18
C PRO A 241 8.73 -11.75 1.72
N TYR A 242 8.52 -10.82 0.79
CA TYR A 242 7.21 -10.38 0.34
C TYR A 242 6.87 -10.93 -1.05
N ALA A 243 5.97 -11.89 -1.13
CA ALA A 243 5.51 -12.48 -2.39
C ALA A 243 4.28 -11.76 -2.99
N GLY A 244 3.66 -10.84 -2.24
CA GLY A 244 2.36 -10.24 -2.57
C GLY A 244 1.36 -10.42 -1.43
N GLY A 245 0.70 -9.32 -1.06
CA GLY A 245 -0.35 -9.19 -0.06
C GLY A 245 -1.73 -9.56 -0.60
N TYR A 246 -2.77 -9.12 0.09
CA TYR A 246 -4.16 -9.40 -0.28
C TYR A 246 -4.52 -8.81 -1.64
N ILE A 247 -4.18 -7.55 -1.92
CA ILE A 247 -4.45 -6.88 -3.19
C ILE A 247 -3.83 -7.69 -4.35
N THR A 248 -2.55 -8.03 -4.23
CA THR A 248 -1.85 -8.83 -5.25
C THR A 248 -2.45 -10.23 -5.43
N GLU A 249 -2.87 -10.88 -4.34
CA GLU A 249 -3.46 -12.21 -4.41
C GLU A 249 -4.89 -12.21 -4.95
N HIS A 250 -5.70 -11.25 -4.53
CA HIS A 250 -7.13 -11.18 -4.81
C HIS A 250 -7.42 -10.70 -6.24
N TYR A 251 -6.71 -9.66 -6.68
CA TYR A 251 -6.94 -9.06 -8.00
C TYR A 251 -6.10 -9.72 -9.10
N GLY A 252 -5.04 -10.46 -8.74
CA GLY A 252 -4.20 -11.19 -9.68
C GLY A 252 -4.90 -12.41 -10.26
N LYS A 253 -5.36 -12.30 -11.52
CA LYS A 253 -5.98 -13.41 -12.28
C LYS A 253 -5.48 -13.40 -13.73
N PRO A 254 -4.21 -13.81 -13.98
CA PRO A 254 -3.60 -13.69 -15.30
C PRO A 254 -4.39 -14.37 -16.44
N SER A 255 -5.08 -15.48 -16.15
CA SER A 255 -5.94 -16.18 -17.11
C SER A 255 -7.17 -15.39 -17.56
N GLU A 256 -7.57 -14.38 -16.79
CA GLU A 256 -8.71 -13.50 -17.06
C GLU A 256 -8.28 -12.10 -17.55
N GLY A 257 -6.97 -11.92 -17.79
CA GLY A 257 -6.35 -10.67 -18.25
C GLY A 257 -5.97 -9.70 -17.14
N PHE A 258 -6.11 -10.08 -15.87
CA PHE A 258 -5.76 -9.24 -14.72
C PHE A 258 -4.38 -9.62 -14.17
N HIS A 259 -3.43 -8.69 -14.23
CA HIS A 259 -2.05 -8.90 -13.81
C HIS A 259 -1.68 -7.95 -12.67
N THR A 260 -1.19 -8.49 -11.56
CA THR A 260 -0.86 -7.69 -10.39
C THR A 260 0.52 -8.03 -9.86
N LEU A 261 1.33 -7.01 -9.60
CA LEU A 261 2.65 -7.09 -9.00
C LEU A 261 2.65 -6.34 -7.66
N GLN A 262 3.43 -6.82 -6.70
CA GLN A 262 3.79 -6.05 -5.51
C GLN A 262 5.22 -5.58 -5.63
N LEU A 263 5.48 -4.31 -5.33
CA LEU A 263 6.81 -3.74 -5.30
C LEU A 263 7.08 -3.08 -3.95
N GLU A 264 8.01 -3.65 -3.21
CA GLU A 264 8.48 -3.13 -1.94
C GLU A 264 9.77 -2.35 -2.15
N VAL A 265 9.82 -1.08 -1.74
CA VAL A 265 11.06 -0.29 -1.74
C VAL A 265 11.66 -0.23 -0.33
N ASN A 266 12.97 -0.41 -0.22
CA ASN A 266 13.68 -0.23 1.04
C ASN A 266 13.71 1.24 1.45
N ARG A 267 13.17 1.57 2.63
CA ARG A 267 13.06 2.95 3.15
C ARG A 267 14.40 3.69 3.19
N LYS A 268 15.53 3.00 3.40
CA LYS A 268 16.89 3.59 3.31
C LYS A 268 17.19 4.29 1.99
N LEU A 269 16.47 3.97 0.92
CA LEU A 269 16.67 4.58 -0.38
C LEU A 269 16.13 6.02 -0.42
N TYR A 270 15.11 6.35 0.36
CA TYR A 270 14.38 7.60 0.18
C TYR A 270 14.05 8.36 1.48
N MET A 271 14.15 7.75 2.66
CA MET A 271 13.80 8.41 3.92
C MET A 271 14.74 8.06 5.08
N ASN A 272 14.76 8.95 6.08
CA ASN A 272 15.34 8.69 7.39
C ASN A 272 14.29 8.02 8.29
N GLU A 273 14.51 6.75 8.67
CA GLU A 273 13.57 5.98 9.49
C GLU A 273 13.45 6.45 10.95
N THR A 274 14.32 7.35 11.41
CA THR A 274 14.27 7.93 12.76
C THR A 274 13.53 9.26 12.78
N SER A 275 13.86 10.17 11.85
CA SER A 275 13.21 11.50 11.79
C SER A 275 11.94 11.51 10.95
N TYR A 276 11.73 10.48 10.13
CA TYR A 276 10.67 10.35 9.12
C TYR A 276 10.77 11.35 7.96
N ASP A 277 11.88 12.06 7.82
CA ASP A 277 12.08 12.98 6.71
C ASP A 277 12.51 12.25 5.44
N LEU A 278 12.14 12.81 4.28
CA LEU A 278 12.72 12.41 3.01
C LEU A 278 14.22 12.73 2.97
N LEU A 279 14.99 11.89 2.30
CA LEU A 279 16.40 12.14 1.99
C LEU A 279 16.49 12.94 0.68
N ASP A 280 17.59 13.66 0.47
CA ASP A 280 17.83 14.38 -0.79
C ASP A 280 17.77 13.45 -2.02
N LYS A 281 18.24 12.22 -1.86
CA LYS A 281 18.18 11.17 -2.90
C LYS A 281 16.79 10.57 -3.14
N SER A 282 15.75 11.01 -2.41
CA SER A 282 14.37 10.56 -2.66
C SER A 282 13.89 10.91 -4.07
N GLU A 283 14.38 12.02 -4.63
CA GLU A 283 14.08 12.44 -6.00
C GLU A 283 14.54 11.41 -7.04
N GLU A 284 15.65 10.71 -6.80
CA GLU A 284 16.11 9.62 -7.68
C GLU A 284 15.10 8.47 -7.71
N ILE A 285 14.49 8.15 -6.56
CA ILE A 285 13.47 7.09 -6.46
C ILE A 285 12.15 7.54 -7.08
N LYS A 286 11.78 8.80 -6.91
CA LYS A 286 10.61 9.40 -7.57
C LYS A 286 10.74 9.31 -9.11
N ASN A 287 11.89 9.74 -9.63
CA ASN A 287 12.19 9.64 -11.07
C ASN A 287 12.21 8.19 -11.56
N LEU A 288 12.80 7.27 -10.79
CA LEU A 288 12.79 5.84 -11.10
C LEU A 288 11.37 5.28 -11.25
N PHE A 289 10.43 5.64 -10.37
CA PHE A 289 9.03 5.22 -10.50
C PHE A 289 8.36 5.81 -11.75
N SER A 290 8.60 7.09 -12.05
CA SER A 290 8.09 7.74 -13.26
C SER A 290 8.59 7.06 -14.53
N ASP A 291 9.89 6.75 -14.58
CA ASP A 291 10.54 6.05 -15.69
C ASP A 291 10.02 4.61 -15.82
N LEU A 292 9.82 3.90 -14.70
CA LEU A 292 9.24 2.57 -14.67
C LEU A 292 7.85 2.58 -15.29
N VAL A 293 6.97 3.48 -14.85
CA VAL A 293 5.60 3.59 -15.38
C VAL A 293 5.62 3.92 -16.87
N SER A 294 6.44 4.89 -17.28
CA SER A 294 6.57 5.27 -18.70
C SER A 294 7.01 4.09 -19.56
N MET A 295 7.99 3.31 -19.10
CA MET A 295 8.47 2.12 -19.79
C MET A 295 7.38 1.04 -19.87
N LEU A 296 6.63 0.79 -18.78
CA LEU A 296 5.55 -0.19 -18.75
C LEU A 296 4.40 0.18 -19.72
N ILE A 297 4.04 1.45 -19.77
CA ILE A 297 3.04 1.99 -20.71
C ILE A 297 3.51 1.76 -22.15
N ASN A 298 4.74 2.14 -22.50
CA ASN A 298 5.30 1.93 -23.84
C ASN A 298 5.32 0.45 -24.23
N LYS A 299 5.81 -0.43 -23.34
CA LYS A 299 5.91 -1.87 -23.58
C LYS A 299 4.57 -2.54 -23.85
N THR A 300 3.51 -2.07 -23.19
CA THR A 300 2.18 -2.66 -23.28
C THR A 300 1.37 -2.10 -24.46
N HIS A 301 1.61 -0.84 -24.87
CA HIS A 301 1.04 -0.30 -26.11
C HIS A 301 1.57 -0.97 -27.37
N GLU A 302 2.86 -1.34 -27.42
CA GLU A 302 3.45 -2.07 -28.56
C GLU A 302 2.79 -3.43 -28.83
N LYS A 303 2.19 -4.05 -27.81
CA LYS A 303 1.53 -5.37 -27.91
C LYS A 303 0.07 -5.29 -28.39
N ARG A 304 -0.50 -4.11 -28.63
CA ARG A 304 -1.89 -3.99 -29.10
C ARG A 304 -2.03 -4.61 -30.50
N PRO A 305 -2.91 -5.60 -30.73
CA PRO A 305 -3.24 -6.05 -32.07
C PRO A 305 -3.78 -4.85 -32.87
N LYS A 306 -3.33 -4.68 -34.12
CA LYS A 306 -3.84 -3.64 -35.05
C LYS A 306 -5.29 -3.91 -35.51
N ALA A 307 -6.20 -4.14 -34.58
CA ALA A 307 -7.61 -4.38 -34.87
C ALA A 307 -8.47 -3.50 -33.95
N ALA A 308 -8.71 -2.27 -34.43
CA ALA A 308 -9.87 -1.41 -34.16
C ALA A 308 -9.48 0.04 -34.50
N GLU A 309 -9.36 0.32 -35.81
CA GLU A 309 -9.80 1.59 -36.40
C GLU A 309 -11.10 1.31 -37.16
#